data_AF-A0A2V8ZQP2-F1
#
_entry.id   AF-A0A2V8ZQP2-F1
#
_cell.length_a   1.000
_cell.length_b   1.000
_cell.length_c   1.000
_cell.angle_alpha   90.00
_cell.angle_beta   90.00
_cell.angle_gamma   90.00
#
_symmetry.space_group_name_H-M   'P 1'
#
loop_
_entity.id
_entity.type
_entity.pdbx_description
1 polymer ?
#
loop_
_entity_poly.entity_id
_entity_poly.type
_entity_poly.pdbx_seq_one_letter_code
_entity_poly.pdbx_strand_id
1 'polypeptide(L)'
;MNLKSKTCPELSRRIENPKWAGIFAIALTFAFGGVVAQAQQAKVVRIGFLGPTSAASNAGRMEALRAGLRDLGYLEGKNLVIESRWAEGKFDRLPELAAELVRLNVDVILTTGTPGIRAAKNATTTIPIVMVTSGDPVGFGFVASLAQPGGNITGSSTFGPELSAKRLELLKETLPRTQRVAVLFNPDNSINDRNLPAMEQTAKLLKIRLQRFEVRGAEEFKNAFAAMTKQRVDAVALPEDDFLNANQNEVAELVAKQRLPSI
;
A
#
# COMPACT_ATOMS: atom_id res chain seq x y z
N MET A 1 -23.01 50.01 92.11
CA MET A 1 -24.04 49.36 91.28
C MET A 1 -23.85 49.85 89.85
N ASN A 2 -23.66 48.91 88.93
CA ASN A 2 -23.42 49.02 87.47
C ASN A 2 -22.04 49.44 86.92
N LEU A 3 -21.42 48.43 86.27
CA LEU A 3 -20.19 48.38 85.50
C LEU A 3 -20.41 48.78 84.03
N LYS A 4 -19.32 49.25 83.37
CA LYS A 4 -18.87 49.05 81.96
C LYS A 4 -17.88 50.19 81.64
N SER A 5 -16.55 50.06 81.71
CA SER A 5 -15.55 49.26 80.97
C SER A 5 -15.38 49.62 79.48
N LYS A 6 -14.12 49.94 79.12
CA LYS A 6 -13.43 49.86 77.80
C LYS A 6 -13.64 51.03 76.83
N THR A 7 -12.67 51.56 76.07
CA THR A 7 -11.19 51.64 75.98
C THR A 7 -10.89 52.61 74.81
N CYS A 8 -9.70 53.23 74.79
CA CYS A 8 -9.14 54.13 73.76
C CYS A 8 -9.44 53.79 72.28
N PRO A 9 -9.40 54.82 71.39
CA PRO A 9 -8.95 54.63 70.01
C PRO A 9 -7.75 55.52 69.66
N GLU A 10 -6.65 54.87 69.26
CA GLU A 10 -5.69 55.43 68.30
C GLU A 10 -5.98 54.78 66.94
N LEU A 11 -6.02 55.58 65.86
CA LEU A 11 -5.31 55.28 64.61
C LEU A 11 -5.52 56.39 63.58
N SER A 12 -4.40 57.01 63.26
CA SER A 12 -4.21 58.10 62.32
C SER A 12 -4.42 57.70 60.86
N ARG A 13 -4.99 58.65 60.11
CA ARG A 13 -4.73 58.99 58.70
C ARG A 13 -5.05 57.93 57.64
N ARG A 14 -6.26 58.08 57.07
CA ARG A 14 -6.60 57.66 55.70
C ARG A 14 -5.70 58.40 54.70
N ILE A 15 -5.05 57.64 53.82
CA ILE A 15 -4.41 58.14 52.60
C ILE A 15 -5.50 58.15 51.52
N GLU A 16 -5.97 59.33 51.15
CA GLU A 16 -6.78 59.56 49.95
C GLU A 16 -5.83 59.73 48.75
N ASN A 17 -5.87 58.79 47.80
CA ASN A 17 -5.81 59.09 46.36
C ASN A 17 -6.02 57.82 45.52
N PRO A 18 -7.20 57.63 44.89
CA PRO A 18 -7.54 56.38 44.19
C PRO A 18 -6.93 56.24 42.78
N LYS A 19 -6.13 57.21 42.31
CA LYS A 19 -5.64 57.23 40.92
C LYS A 19 -4.44 56.32 40.64
N TRP A 20 -3.78 55.80 41.68
CA TRP A 20 -2.55 54.98 41.54
C TRP A 20 -2.78 53.48 41.80
N ALA A 21 -3.98 53.08 42.25
CA ALA A 21 -4.34 51.67 42.44
C ALA A 21 -4.64 50.94 41.11
N GLY A 22 -5.00 51.67 40.04
CA GLY A 22 -5.33 51.10 38.74
C GLY A 22 -4.13 50.62 37.92
N ILE A 23 -2.92 51.10 38.20
CA ILE A 23 -1.73 50.78 37.39
C ILE A 23 -0.95 49.57 37.96
N PHE A 24 -1.00 49.33 39.27
CA PHE A 24 -0.39 48.14 39.87
C PHE A 24 -1.21 46.84 39.68
N ALA A 25 -2.51 46.95 39.41
CA ALA A 25 -3.37 45.79 39.17
C ALA A 25 -3.13 45.15 37.79
N ILE A 26 -2.59 45.86 36.81
CA ILE A 26 -2.34 45.31 35.46
C ILE A 26 -0.97 44.61 35.37
N ALA A 27 0.00 45.01 36.19
CA ALA A 27 1.34 44.40 36.20
C ALA A 27 1.40 43.06 36.96
N LEU A 28 0.49 42.81 37.91
CA LEU A 28 0.46 41.54 38.65
C LEU A 28 -0.39 40.43 37.99
N THR A 29 -1.30 40.77 37.07
CA THR A 29 -2.08 39.74 36.33
C THR A 29 -1.27 39.13 35.17
N PHE A 30 -0.19 39.77 34.74
CA PHE A 30 0.70 39.23 33.71
C PHE A 30 1.72 38.19 34.22
N ALA A 31 1.84 37.99 35.53
CA ALA A 31 2.82 37.07 36.12
C ALA A 31 2.30 35.64 36.37
N PHE A 32 1.00 35.37 36.19
CA PHE A 32 0.41 34.05 36.41
C PHE A 32 -0.38 33.49 35.20
N GLY A 33 -0.43 34.22 34.09
CA GLY A 33 -0.94 33.73 32.82
C GLY A 33 0.14 32.97 32.04
N GLY A 34 0.86 32.05 32.70
CA GLY A 34 1.66 31.08 31.98
C GLY A 34 0.71 30.26 31.13
N VAL A 35 0.66 30.55 29.83
CA VAL A 35 0.11 29.61 28.85
C VAL A 35 0.98 28.38 28.98
N VAL A 36 0.54 27.42 29.81
CA VAL A 36 0.98 26.04 29.65
C VAL A 36 0.44 25.69 28.28
N ALA A 37 1.29 25.85 27.26
CA ALA A 37 1.11 25.14 26.03
C ALA A 37 1.11 23.66 26.45
N GLN A 38 -0.08 23.11 26.68
CA GLN A 38 -0.27 21.68 26.51
C GLN A 38 0.15 21.45 25.07
N ALA A 39 1.42 21.09 24.87
CA ALA A 39 1.86 20.47 23.65
C ALA A 39 0.91 19.30 23.46
N GLN A 40 -0.06 19.50 22.56
CA GLN A 40 -0.99 18.47 22.15
C GLN A 40 -0.09 17.30 21.79
N GLN A 41 -0.14 16.23 22.59
CA GLN A 41 0.71 15.06 22.37
C GLN A 41 0.43 14.63 20.93
N ALA A 42 1.42 14.78 20.06
CA ALA A 42 1.20 14.62 18.63
C ALA A 42 0.61 13.23 18.42
N LYS A 43 -0.57 13.16 17.77
CA LYS A 43 -1.24 11.88 17.53
C LYS A 43 -0.26 10.97 16.81
N VAL A 44 0.01 9.80 17.39
CA VAL A 44 0.83 8.77 16.75
C VAL A 44 0.02 8.22 15.57
N VAL A 45 0.55 8.36 14.36
CA VAL A 45 -0.06 7.82 13.14
C VAL A 45 0.11 6.31 13.12
N ARG A 46 -0.96 5.57 12.83
CA ARG A 46 -0.95 4.10 12.73
C ARG A 46 -1.22 3.67 11.30
N ILE A 47 -0.22 3.07 10.67
CA ILE A 47 -0.34 2.48 9.33
C ILE A 47 -0.55 0.98 9.48
N GLY A 48 -1.63 0.44 8.94
CA GLY A 48 -1.79 -1.00 8.76
C GLY A 48 -1.15 -1.45 7.45
N PHE A 49 -0.25 -2.42 7.47
CA PHE A 49 0.28 -3.02 6.25
C PHE A 49 -0.27 -4.44 6.10
N LEU A 50 -1.11 -4.67 5.08
CA LEU A 50 -1.67 -5.98 4.75
C LEU A 50 -0.88 -6.59 3.59
N GLY A 51 0.03 -7.52 3.89
CA GLY A 51 0.90 -8.18 2.93
C GLY A 51 0.40 -9.58 2.52
N PRO A 52 0.10 -9.83 1.23
CA PRO A 52 -0.29 -11.17 0.75
C PRO A 52 0.82 -12.23 0.84
N THR A 53 2.09 -11.82 0.77
CA THR A 53 3.25 -12.71 0.80
C THR A 53 3.98 -12.61 2.15
N SER A 54 5.28 -12.92 2.21
CA SER A 54 6.04 -12.95 3.46
C SER A 54 6.65 -11.58 3.80
N ALA A 55 6.96 -11.39 5.08
CA ALA A 55 7.73 -10.22 5.50
C ALA A 55 9.11 -10.17 4.82
N ALA A 56 9.75 -11.33 4.65
CA ALA A 56 11.06 -11.45 4.02
C ALA A 56 11.05 -11.03 2.55
N SER A 57 10.06 -11.45 1.76
CA SER A 57 9.96 -11.07 0.34
C SER A 57 9.62 -9.59 0.13
N ASN A 58 9.10 -8.92 1.17
CA ASN A 58 8.76 -7.49 1.13
C ASN A 58 9.73 -6.61 1.90
N ALA A 59 10.82 -7.14 2.47
CA ALA A 59 11.75 -6.40 3.31
C ALA A 59 12.26 -5.12 2.63
N GLY A 60 12.66 -5.22 1.35
CA GLY A 60 13.12 -4.06 0.58
C GLY A 60 12.03 -3.01 0.34
N ARG A 61 10.78 -3.43 0.07
CA ARG A 61 9.65 -2.51 -0.11
C ARG A 61 9.27 -1.82 1.20
N MET A 62 9.29 -2.56 2.30
CA MET A 62 9.03 -2.01 3.64
C MET A 62 10.10 -1.00 4.05
N GLU A 63 11.37 -1.26 3.73
CA GLU A 63 12.43 -0.27 4.01
C GLU A 63 12.28 0.98 3.12
N ALA A 64 11.94 0.82 1.84
CA ALA A 64 11.66 1.97 0.97
C ALA A 64 10.48 2.81 1.49
N LEU A 65 9.42 2.15 1.99
CA LEU A 65 8.29 2.83 2.64
C LEU A 65 8.75 3.60 3.88
N ARG A 66 9.51 2.97 4.78
CA ARG A 66 10.04 3.63 5.99
C ARG A 66 10.95 4.80 5.64
N ALA A 67 11.80 4.67 4.63
CA ALA A 67 12.66 5.73 4.17
C ALA A 67 11.85 6.94 3.68
N GLY A 68 10.88 6.73 2.79
CA GLY A 68 10.01 7.81 2.30
C GLY A 68 9.19 8.48 3.42
N LEU A 69 8.68 7.69 4.37
CA LEU A 69 7.97 8.22 5.54
C LEU A 69 8.89 9.07 6.44
N ARG A 70 10.12 8.61 6.66
CA ARG A 70 11.14 9.33 7.42
C ARG A 70 11.50 10.67 6.78
N ASP A 71 11.63 10.72 5.46
CA ASP A 71 11.92 11.95 4.72
C ASP A 71 10.77 12.98 4.85
N LEU A 72 9.55 12.50 5.08
CA LEU A 72 8.36 13.31 5.38
C LEU A 72 8.18 13.62 6.87
N GLY A 73 9.12 13.22 7.74
CA GLY A 73 9.10 13.47 9.18
C GLY A 73 8.31 12.44 10.01
N TYR A 74 7.87 11.34 9.41
CA TYR A 74 7.24 10.21 10.13
C TYR A 74 8.30 9.20 10.55
N LEU A 75 8.59 9.15 11.84
CA LEU A 75 9.60 8.32 12.47
C LEU A 75 8.93 7.21 13.29
N GLU A 76 9.13 5.97 12.86
CA GLU A 76 8.63 4.79 13.57
C GLU A 76 9.11 4.76 15.02
N GLY A 77 8.21 4.49 15.96
CA GLY A 77 8.47 4.52 17.41
C GLY A 77 8.47 5.91 18.05
N LYS A 78 8.29 6.99 17.28
CA LYS A 78 8.12 8.36 17.81
C LYS A 78 6.72 8.91 17.54
N ASN A 79 6.38 9.09 16.27
CA ASN A 79 5.10 9.65 15.81
C ASN A 79 4.40 8.75 14.77
N LEU A 80 4.97 7.56 14.50
CA LEU A 80 4.45 6.57 13.58
C LEU A 80 4.55 5.17 14.19
N VAL A 81 3.56 4.32 13.93
CA VAL A 81 3.59 2.87 14.15
C VAL A 81 3.12 2.18 12.87
N ILE A 82 3.84 1.14 12.44
CA ILE A 82 3.44 0.29 11.32
C ILE A 82 3.01 -1.08 11.85
N GLU A 83 1.71 -1.36 11.74
CA GLU A 83 1.08 -2.62 12.12
C GLU A 83 1.06 -3.55 10.91
N SER A 84 2.05 -4.44 10.78
CA SER A 84 2.11 -5.38 9.64
C SER A 84 1.35 -6.67 9.92
N ARG A 85 0.65 -7.18 8.90
CA ARG A 85 0.00 -8.49 8.87
C ARG A 85 0.36 -9.21 7.57
N TRP A 86 0.88 -10.42 7.70
CA TRP A 86 1.43 -11.20 6.59
C TRP A 86 0.63 -12.50 6.40
N ALA A 87 0.06 -12.67 5.21
CA ALA A 87 -0.67 -13.87 4.86
C ALA A 87 0.26 -15.05 4.55
N GLU A 88 1.56 -14.81 4.28
CA GLU A 88 2.55 -15.85 4.00
C GLU A 88 2.13 -16.73 2.79
N GLY A 89 1.53 -16.10 1.76
CA GLY A 89 1.03 -16.78 0.57
C GLY A 89 -0.32 -17.49 0.76
N LYS A 90 -0.85 -17.56 1.99
CA LYS A 90 -2.15 -18.18 2.30
C LYS A 90 -3.25 -17.13 2.21
N PHE A 91 -3.74 -16.89 0.99
CA PHE A 91 -4.67 -15.79 0.70
C PHE A 91 -6.02 -15.90 1.41
N ASP A 92 -6.42 -17.10 1.84
CA ASP A 92 -7.58 -17.36 2.68
C ASP A 92 -7.51 -16.66 4.06
N ARG A 93 -6.30 -16.32 4.53
CA ARG A 93 -6.09 -15.57 5.78
C ARG A 93 -6.32 -14.06 5.63
N LEU A 94 -6.29 -13.52 4.41
CA LEU A 94 -6.33 -12.08 4.18
C LEU A 94 -7.57 -11.38 4.76
N PRO A 95 -8.80 -11.95 4.68
CA PRO A 95 -9.98 -11.33 5.28
C PRO A 95 -9.85 -11.13 6.79
N GLU A 96 -9.35 -12.13 7.52
CA GLU A 96 -9.18 -12.04 8.98
C GLU A 96 -8.08 -11.04 9.35
N LEU A 97 -6.95 -11.08 8.65
CA LEU A 97 -5.85 -10.13 8.84
C LEU A 97 -6.27 -8.68 8.53
N ALA A 98 -7.10 -8.46 7.51
CA ALA A 98 -7.66 -7.15 7.22
C ALA A 98 -8.61 -6.68 8.34
N ALA A 99 -9.46 -7.57 8.86
CA ALA A 99 -10.35 -7.28 9.97
C ALA A 99 -9.59 -6.96 11.27
N GLU A 100 -8.43 -7.60 11.52
CA GLU A 100 -7.53 -7.22 12.61
C GLU A 100 -7.05 -5.77 12.50
N LEU A 101 -6.60 -5.34 11.32
CA LEU A 101 -6.16 -3.96 11.10
C LEU A 101 -7.29 -2.96 11.35
N VAL A 102 -8.52 -3.28 10.93
CA VAL A 102 -9.71 -2.48 11.24
C VAL A 102 -9.95 -2.40 12.76
N ARG A 103 -9.88 -3.54 13.48
CA ARG A 103 -10.04 -3.57 14.95
C ARG A 103 -8.97 -2.78 15.70
N LEU A 104 -7.76 -2.68 15.13
CA LEU A 104 -6.68 -1.85 15.69
C LEU A 104 -6.90 -0.35 15.49
N ASN A 105 -7.94 0.05 14.75
CA ASN A 105 -8.23 1.44 14.39
C ASN A 105 -7.01 2.12 13.76
N VAL A 106 -6.41 1.47 12.76
CA VAL A 106 -5.34 2.09 11.96
C VAL A 106 -5.90 3.29 11.18
N ASP A 107 -5.06 4.30 10.94
CA ASP A 107 -5.44 5.51 10.23
C ASP A 107 -5.50 5.31 8.71
N VAL A 108 -4.71 4.36 8.19
CA VAL A 108 -4.67 3.99 6.77
C VAL A 108 -4.22 2.54 6.62
N ILE A 109 -4.75 1.83 5.63
CA ILE A 109 -4.31 0.48 5.24
C ILE A 109 -3.52 0.56 3.95
N LEU A 110 -2.27 0.11 3.96
CA LEU A 110 -1.46 -0.13 2.78
C LEU A 110 -1.53 -1.62 2.42
N THR A 111 -1.71 -1.92 1.14
CA THR A 111 -1.71 -3.30 0.65
C THR A 111 -1.26 -3.39 -0.80
N THR A 112 -0.94 -4.60 -1.24
CA THR A 112 -0.44 -4.91 -2.58
C THR A 112 -1.29 -6.01 -3.21
N GLY A 113 -1.37 -6.03 -4.54
CA GLY A 113 -1.95 -7.14 -5.28
C GLY A 113 -3.47 -7.29 -5.12
N THR A 114 -4.10 -7.90 -6.12
CA THR A 114 -5.56 -8.05 -6.18
C THR A 114 -6.17 -8.72 -4.93
N PRO A 115 -5.59 -9.80 -4.35
CA PRO A 115 -6.17 -10.43 -3.16
C PRO A 115 -6.16 -9.53 -1.92
N GLY A 116 -5.04 -8.83 -1.67
CA GLY A 116 -4.89 -7.94 -0.51
C GLY A 116 -5.82 -6.73 -0.60
N ILE A 117 -5.88 -6.09 -1.78
CA ILE A 117 -6.77 -4.97 -2.04
C ILE A 117 -8.24 -5.37 -1.85
N ARG A 118 -8.63 -6.54 -2.36
CA ARG A 118 -10.00 -7.06 -2.20
C ARG A 118 -10.36 -7.32 -0.74
N ALA A 119 -9.46 -7.93 0.02
CA ALA A 119 -9.67 -8.18 1.44
C ALA A 119 -9.81 -6.87 2.23
N ALA A 120 -8.94 -5.89 2.00
CA ALA A 120 -9.03 -4.58 2.65
C ALA A 120 -10.34 -3.86 2.30
N LYS A 121 -10.71 -3.82 1.00
CA LYS A 121 -11.98 -3.23 0.51
C LYS A 121 -13.21 -3.84 1.18
N ASN A 122 -13.20 -5.15 1.39
CA ASN A 122 -14.31 -5.85 2.04
C ASN A 122 -14.34 -5.61 3.56
N ALA A 123 -13.19 -5.38 4.18
CA ALA A 123 -13.10 -5.17 5.62
C ALA A 123 -13.53 -3.76 6.06
N THR A 124 -13.42 -2.75 5.19
CA THR A 124 -13.78 -1.36 5.54
C THR A 124 -14.10 -0.49 4.32
N THR A 125 -15.11 0.36 4.50
CA THR A 125 -15.48 1.44 3.56
C THR A 125 -15.07 2.83 4.07
N THR A 126 -14.49 2.91 5.28
CA THR A 126 -14.23 4.18 5.97
C THR A 126 -12.75 4.46 6.20
N ILE A 127 -11.94 3.44 6.49
CA ILE A 127 -10.49 3.61 6.62
C ILE A 127 -9.91 3.76 5.21
N PRO A 128 -9.11 4.81 4.93
CA PRO A 128 -8.42 4.95 3.65
C PRO A 128 -7.55 3.73 3.34
N ILE A 129 -7.62 3.25 2.10
CA ILE A 129 -6.83 2.14 1.58
C ILE A 129 -5.93 2.68 0.48
N VAL A 130 -4.62 2.46 0.62
CA VAL A 130 -3.61 2.80 -0.38
C VAL A 130 -3.07 1.52 -1.01
N MET A 131 -3.41 1.33 -2.29
CA MET A 131 -2.87 0.27 -3.14
C MET A 131 -1.43 0.65 -3.51
N VAL A 132 -0.44 -0.08 -3.02
CA VAL A 132 0.97 0.19 -3.40
C VAL A 132 1.23 -0.30 -4.83
N THR A 133 0.64 -1.43 -5.20
CA THR A 133 0.64 -1.96 -6.57
C THR A 133 -0.67 -2.68 -6.85
N SER A 134 -1.35 -2.29 -7.93
CA SER A 134 -2.55 -2.95 -8.46
C SER A 134 -2.40 -3.13 -9.98
N GLY A 135 -2.73 -4.31 -10.50
CA GLY A 135 -2.59 -4.55 -11.94
C GLY A 135 -3.69 -3.88 -12.79
N ASP A 136 -4.93 -3.89 -12.30
CA ASP A 136 -6.07 -3.25 -12.99
C ASP A 136 -7.17 -2.85 -11.97
N PRO A 137 -6.95 -1.78 -11.18
CA PRO A 137 -7.88 -1.42 -10.11
C PRO A 137 -9.27 -1.00 -10.61
N VAL A 138 -9.38 -0.54 -11.86
CA VAL A 138 -10.67 -0.21 -12.49
C VAL A 138 -11.39 -1.48 -12.93
N GLY A 139 -10.69 -2.36 -13.66
CA GLY A 139 -11.26 -3.62 -14.15
C GLY A 139 -11.70 -4.56 -13.03
N PHE A 140 -11.05 -4.52 -11.86
CA PHE A 140 -11.48 -5.27 -10.68
C PHE A 140 -12.54 -4.56 -9.83
N GLY A 141 -12.95 -3.34 -10.19
CA GLY A 141 -13.94 -2.55 -9.45
C GLY A 141 -13.45 -2.11 -8.07
N PHE A 142 -12.14 -1.94 -7.89
CA PHE A 142 -11.58 -1.35 -6.67
C PHE A 142 -11.76 0.16 -6.66
N VAL A 143 -11.69 0.79 -7.83
CA VAL A 143 -11.91 2.23 -8.02
C VAL A 143 -12.78 2.49 -9.24
N ALA A 144 -13.54 3.58 -9.25
CA ALA A 144 -14.40 3.95 -10.38
C ALA A 144 -13.60 4.38 -11.61
N SER A 145 -12.50 5.12 -11.40
CA SER A 145 -11.54 5.51 -12.44
C SER A 145 -10.19 5.83 -11.81
N LEU A 146 -9.13 5.88 -12.63
CA LEU A 146 -7.78 6.26 -12.15
C LEU A 146 -7.71 7.74 -11.73
N ALA A 147 -8.43 8.63 -12.43
CA ALA A 147 -8.45 10.06 -12.12
C ALA A 147 -9.31 10.39 -10.89
N GLN A 148 -10.40 9.65 -10.69
CA GLN A 148 -11.35 9.84 -9.60
C GLN A 148 -11.79 8.47 -9.06
N PRO A 149 -11.19 8.01 -7.96
CA PRO A 149 -11.46 6.66 -7.44
C PRO A 149 -12.87 6.44 -6.91
N GLY A 150 -13.53 7.49 -6.41
CA GLY A 150 -14.95 7.44 -6.01
C GLY A 150 -15.26 6.77 -4.67
N GLY A 151 -14.25 6.46 -3.85
CA GLY A 151 -14.42 5.82 -2.54
C GLY A 151 -13.20 5.99 -1.63
N ASN A 152 -13.03 5.10 -0.65
CA ASN A 152 -11.90 5.13 0.29
C ASN A 152 -10.61 4.48 -0.25
N ILE A 153 -10.54 4.12 -1.53
CA ILE A 153 -9.41 3.41 -2.13
C ILE A 153 -8.69 4.34 -3.11
N THR A 154 -7.36 4.41 -3.00
CA THR A 154 -6.47 5.13 -3.93
C THR A 154 -5.14 4.39 -4.05
N GLY A 155 -4.18 4.92 -4.82
CA GLY A 155 -2.81 4.39 -4.85
C GLY A 155 -2.22 4.33 -6.25
N SER A 156 -1.36 3.34 -6.48
CA SER A 156 -0.60 3.15 -7.72
C SER A 156 -1.06 1.90 -8.48
N SER A 157 -1.00 1.99 -9.81
CA SER A 157 -1.37 0.94 -10.76
C SER A 157 -0.21 0.63 -11.70
N THR A 158 -0.03 -0.65 -12.07
CA THR A 158 1.01 -1.10 -13.01
C THR A 158 0.53 -1.25 -14.46
N PHE A 159 -0.72 -0.92 -14.78
CA PHE A 159 -1.29 -1.05 -16.14
C PHE A 159 -1.07 -2.46 -16.73
N GLY A 160 -1.40 -3.49 -15.95
CA GLY A 160 -1.08 -4.89 -16.28
C GLY A 160 -1.52 -5.32 -17.68
N PRO A 161 -2.79 -5.11 -18.07
CA PRO A 161 -3.29 -5.51 -19.39
C PRO A 161 -2.59 -4.78 -20.54
N GLU A 162 -2.42 -3.46 -20.41
CA GLU A 162 -1.77 -2.62 -21.42
C GLU A 162 -0.30 -2.98 -21.58
N LEU A 163 0.43 -3.20 -20.48
CA LEU A 163 1.82 -3.61 -20.52
C LEU A 163 1.97 -5.03 -21.09
N SER A 164 1.07 -5.96 -20.75
CA SER A 164 1.10 -7.32 -21.28
C SER A 164 0.87 -7.35 -22.78
N ALA A 165 -0.08 -6.55 -23.28
CA ALA A 165 -0.27 -6.32 -24.71
C ALA A 165 0.96 -5.67 -25.35
N LYS A 166 1.51 -4.62 -24.72
CA LYS A 166 2.67 -3.89 -25.27
C LYS A 166 3.91 -4.75 -25.39
N ARG A 167 4.15 -5.65 -24.44
CA ARG A 167 5.25 -6.63 -24.50
C ARG A 167 5.14 -7.52 -25.74
N LEU A 168 3.94 -7.93 -26.17
CA LEU A 168 3.78 -8.68 -27.42
C LEU A 168 4.12 -7.84 -28.66
N GLU A 169 3.77 -6.56 -28.68
CA GLU A 169 4.18 -5.64 -29.75
C GLU A 169 5.70 -5.52 -29.81
N LEU A 170 6.35 -5.28 -28.67
CA LEU A 170 7.81 -5.17 -28.56
C LEU A 170 8.51 -6.45 -29.00
N LEU A 171 7.98 -7.61 -28.61
CA LEU A 171 8.49 -8.91 -29.07
C LEU A 171 8.39 -9.04 -30.58
N LYS A 172 7.28 -8.61 -31.19
CA LYS A 172 7.08 -8.65 -32.64
C LYS A 172 7.98 -7.67 -33.39
N GLU A 173 8.18 -6.47 -32.83
CA GLU A 173 9.09 -5.46 -33.38
C GLU A 173 10.55 -5.95 -33.36
N THR A 174 10.96 -6.55 -32.24
CA THR A 174 12.32 -7.07 -32.05
C THR A 174 12.57 -8.33 -32.88
N LEU A 175 11.57 -9.21 -32.96
CA LEU A 175 11.61 -10.48 -33.69
C LEU A 175 10.48 -10.54 -34.73
N PRO A 176 10.62 -9.88 -35.90
CA PRO A 176 9.56 -9.75 -36.90
C PRO A 176 9.00 -11.08 -37.42
N ARG A 177 9.79 -12.14 -37.34
CA ARG A 177 9.42 -13.50 -37.81
C ARG A 177 8.63 -14.32 -36.79
N THR A 178 8.48 -13.84 -35.55
CA THR A 178 7.71 -14.53 -34.50
C THR A 178 6.26 -14.73 -34.94
N GLN A 179 5.77 -15.97 -34.91
CA GLN A 179 4.39 -16.35 -35.25
C GLN A 179 3.70 -17.13 -34.15
N ARG A 180 4.45 -17.80 -33.26
CA ARG A 180 3.93 -18.62 -32.17
C ARG A 180 4.59 -18.18 -30.88
N VAL A 181 3.78 -17.68 -29.95
CA VAL A 181 4.26 -17.21 -28.65
C VAL A 181 3.59 -18.05 -27.57
N ALA A 182 4.40 -18.68 -26.73
CA ALA A 182 3.91 -19.28 -25.50
C ALA A 182 3.61 -18.18 -24.48
N VAL A 183 2.52 -18.31 -23.73
CA VAL A 183 2.29 -17.54 -22.52
C VAL A 183 2.34 -18.51 -21.36
N LEU A 184 3.35 -18.40 -20.52
CA LEU A 184 3.46 -19.17 -19.29
C LEU A 184 2.80 -18.37 -18.17
N PHE A 185 1.80 -18.92 -17.48
CA PHE A 185 1.07 -18.19 -16.45
C PHE A 185 0.55 -19.11 -15.35
N ASN A 186 0.34 -18.56 -14.16
CA ASN A 186 -0.39 -19.25 -13.11
C ASN A 186 -1.91 -18.98 -13.24
N PRO A 187 -2.73 -20.00 -13.52
CA PRO A 187 -4.18 -19.83 -13.61
C PRO A 187 -4.87 -19.39 -12.31
N ASP A 188 -4.22 -19.55 -11.14
CA ASP A 188 -4.75 -19.06 -9.85
C ASP A 188 -4.53 -17.55 -9.64
N ASN A 189 -3.72 -16.92 -10.50
CA ASN A 189 -3.50 -15.49 -10.43
C ASN A 189 -4.58 -14.74 -11.22
N SER A 190 -5.54 -14.17 -10.48
CA SER A 190 -6.67 -13.41 -11.03
C SER A 190 -6.30 -12.26 -11.98
N ILE A 191 -5.07 -11.73 -11.97
CA ILE A 191 -4.66 -10.70 -12.95
C ILE A 191 -4.70 -11.23 -14.39
N ASN A 192 -4.56 -12.55 -14.58
CA ASN A 192 -4.60 -13.18 -15.88
C ASN A 192 -5.99 -13.12 -16.54
N ASP A 193 -7.06 -12.93 -15.77
CA ASP A 193 -8.42 -12.64 -16.28
C ASP A 193 -8.48 -11.33 -17.07
N ARG A 194 -7.50 -10.44 -16.87
CA ARG A 194 -7.37 -9.14 -17.53
C ARG A 194 -6.22 -9.14 -18.53
N ASN A 195 -5.07 -9.71 -18.17
CA ASN A 195 -3.88 -9.74 -19.03
C ASN A 195 -4.08 -10.63 -20.26
N LEU A 196 -4.61 -11.86 -20.11
CA LEU A 196 -4.72 -12.80 -21.23
C LEU A 196 -5.66 -12.30 -22.34
N PRO A 197 -6.86 -11.76 -22.07
CA PRO A 197 -7.71 -11.20 -23.12
C PRO A 197 -7.05 -10.04 -23.88
N ALA A 198 -6.35 -9.14 -23.18
CA ALA A 198 -5.62 -8.04 -23.81
C ALA A 198 -4.49 -8.56 -24.71
N MET A 199 -3.70 -9.53 -24.22
CA MET A 199 -2.68 -10.21 -25.01
C MET A 199 -3.26 -10.91 -26.25
N GLU A 200 -4.40 -11.58 -26.13
CA GLU A 200 -5.06 -12.26 -27.24
C GLU A 200 -5.57 -11.30 -28.31
N GLN A 201 -6.13 -10.16 -27.89
CA GLN A 201 -6.54 -9.11 -28.82
C GLN A 201 -5.34 -8.59 -29.61
N THR A 202 -4.24 -8.26 -28.94
CA THR A 202 -3.01 -7.81 -29.61
C THR A 202 -2.39 -8.90 -30.49
N ALA A 203 -2.36 -10.16 -30.02
CA ALA A 203 -1.85 -11.28 -30.81
C ALA A 203 -2.61 -11.44 -32.13
N LYS A 204 -3.94 -11.28 -32.14
CA LYS A 204 -4.76 -11.29 -33.36
C LYS A 204 -4.33 -10.19 -34.33
N LEU A 205 -4.14 -8.96 -33.84
CA LEU A 205 -3.70 -7.82 -34.67
C LEU A 205 -2.30 -8.05 -35.27
N LEU A 206 -1.40 -8.65 -34.49
CA LEU A 206 -0.01 -8.94 -34.88
C LEU A 206 0.15 -10.25 -35.68
N LYS A 207 -0.94 -10.99 -35.93
CA LYS A 207 -0.95 -12.32 -36.55
C LYS A 207 -0.05 -13.32 -35.82
N ILE A 208 -0.02 -13.23 -34.49
CA ILE A 208 0.66 -14.17 -33.59
C ILE A 208 -0.37 -15.19 -33.09
N ARG A 209 0.00 -16.47 -33.15
CA ARG A 209 -0.69 -17.55 -32.44
C ARG A 209 -0.19 -17.58 -31.00
N LEU A 210 -1.01 -17.06 -30.10
CA LEU A 210 -0.75 -17.12 -28.66
C LEU A 210 -1.16 -18.51 -28.13
N GLN A 211 -0.24 -19.19 -27.43
CA GLN A 211 -0.44 -20.54 -26.90
C GLN A 211 -0.29 -20.50 -25.38
N ARG A 212 -1.33 -20.93 -24.67
CA ARG A 212 -1.41 -20.87 -23.21
C ARG A 212 -0.71 -22.09 -22.59
N PHE A 213 0.16 -21.86 -21.61
CA PHE A 213 0.83 -22.89 -20.82
C PHE A 213 0.63 -22.56 -19.34
N GLU A 214 -0.16 -23.38 -18.66
CA GLU A 214 -0.48 -23.22 -17.24
C GLU A 214 0.58 -23.86 -16.37
N VAL A 215 0.92 -23.19 -15.26
CA VAL A 215 1.79 -23.72 -14.21
C VAL A 215 1.30 -23.29 -12.82
N ARG A 216 1.04 -24.26 -11.95
CA ARG A 216 0.60 -24.05 -10.56
C ARG A 216 1.72 -24.30 -9.54
N GLY A 217 2.73 -25.08 -9.93
CA GLY A 217 3.87 -25.46 -9.11
C GLY A 217 5.19 -25.46 -9.90
N ALA A 218 6.30 -25.31 -9.20
CA ALA A 218 7.62 -25.16 -9.84
C ALA A 218 8.06 -26.44 -10.56
N GLU A 219 7.61 -27.60 -10.06
CA GLU A 219 7.80 -28.91 -10.66
C GLU A 219 7.21 -29.02 -12.08
N GLU A 220 6.25 -28.17 -12.44
CA GLU A 220 5.58 -28.19 -13.73
C GLU A 220 6.37 -27.44 -14.82
N PHE A 221 7.33 -26.56 -14.44
CA PHE A 221 8.06 -25.73 -15.41
C PHE A 221 8.77 -26.57 -16.47
N LYS A 222 9.50 -27.62 -16.07
CA LYS A 222 10.24 -28.48 -17.00
C LYS A 222 9.32 -29.10 -18.06
N ASN A 223 8.13 -29.53 -17.65
CA ASN A 223 7.14 -30.12 -18.55
C ASN A 223 6.51 -29.07 -19.47
N ALA A 224 6.18 -27.89 -18.94
CA ALA A 224 5.66 -26.78 -19.72
C ALA A 224 6.64 -26.36 -20.82
N PHE A 225 7.91 -26.15 -20.47
CA PHE A 225 8.98 -25.80 -21.40
C PHE A 225 9.29 -26.93 -22.41
N ALA A 226 9.24 -28.20 -22.01
CA ALA A 226 9.34 -29.32 -22.95
C ALA A 226 8.19 -29.33 -23.98
N ALA A 227 6.96 -29.04 -23.52
CA ALA A 227 5.79 -28.91 -24.39
C ALA A 227 5.92 -27.71 -25.35
N MET A 228 6.43 -26.57 -24.89
CA MET A 228 6.74 -25.40 -25.72
C MET A 228 7.71 -25.75 -26.85
N THR A 229 8.80 -26.45 -26.54
CA THR A 229 9.77 -26.93 -27.54
C THR A 229 9.12 -27.88 -28.55
N LYS A 230 8.30 -28.84 -28.08
CA LYS A 230 7.59 -29.80 -28.95
C LYS A 230 6.60 -29.10 -29.88
N GLN A 231 5.90 -28.09 -29.38
CA GLN A 231 4.98 -27.25 -30.15
C GLN A 231 5.71 -26.21 -31.02
N ARG A 232 7.05 -26.16 -30.90
CA ARG A 232 7.97 -25.28 -31.64
C ARG A 232 7.60 -23.81 -31.46
N VAL A 233 7.30 -23.35 -30.25
CA VAL A 233 7.05 -21.92 -30.04
C VAL A 233 8.30 -21.10 -30.40
N ASP A 234 8.10 -19.89 -30.89
CA ASP A 234 9.19 -19.02 -31.34
C ASP A 234 9.70 -18.12 -30.21
N ALA A 235 8.88 -17.87 -29.19
CA ALA A 235 9.20 -17.07 -28.00
C ALA A 235 8.25 -17.37 -26.84
N VAL A 236 8.59 -16.90 -25.64
CA VAL A 236 7.79 -17.01 -24.41
C VAL A 236 7.46 -15.61 -23.87
N ALA A 237 6.19 -15.35 -23.57
CA ALA A 237 5.75 -14.18 -22.84
C ALA A 237 5.44 -14.57 -21.39
N LEU A 238 5.97 -13.79 -20.45
CA LEU A 238 5.82 -13.96 -19.01
C LEU A 238 5.01 -12.77 -18.47
N PRO A 239 3.66 -12.87 -18.41
CA PRO A 239 2.84 -11.81 -17.84
C PRO A 239 3.18 -11.58 -16.36
N GLU A 240 2.75 -10.43 -15.83
CA GLU A 240 2.95 -10.11 -14.41
C GLU A 240 2.32 -11.18 -13.53
N ASP A 241 3.17 -11.93 -12.81
CA ASP A 241 2.74 -13.05 -12.00
C ASP A 241 3.67 -13.23 -10.79
N ASP A 242 3.12 -13.14 -9.58
CA ASP A 242 3.90 -13.25 -8.34
C ASP A 242 4.55 -14.63 -8.18
N PHE A 243 3.89 -15.70 -8.65
CA PHE A 243 4.43 -17.05 -8.60
C PHE A 243 5.61 -17.20 -9.57
N LEU A 244 5.51 -16.67 -10.80
CA LEU A 244 6.63 -16.68 -11.73
C LEU A 244 7.80 -15.82 -11.23
N ASN A 245 7.52 -14.65 -10.66
CA ASN A 245 8.54 -13.79 -10.06
C ASN A 245 9.27 -14.48 -8.90
N ALA A 246 8.56 -15.20 -8.04
CA ALA A 246 9.16 -15.96 -6.95
C ALA A 246 10.11 -17.07 -7.45
N ASN A 247 9.88 -17.58 -8.66
CA ASN A 247 10.67 -18.65 -9.29
C ASN A 247 11.51 -18.16 -10.49
N GLN A 248 11.77 -16.85 -10.60
CA GLN A 248 12.36 -16.22 -11.79
C GLN A 248 13.70 -16.84 -12.21
N ASN A 249 14.52 -17.34 -11.28
CA ASN A 249 15.82 -17.94 -11.59
C ASN A 249 15.65 -19.26 -12.37
N GLU A 250 14.76 -20.15 -11.90
CA GLU A 250 14.50 -21.43 -12.58
C GLU A 250 13.85 -21.19 -13.96
N VAL A 251 12.92 -20.24 -14.05
CA VAL A 251 12.31 -19.85 -15.33
C VAL A 251 13.37 -19.31 -16.28
N ALA A 252 14.26 -18.41 -15.83
CA ALA A 252 15.32 -17.84 -16.66
C ALA A 252 16.31 -18.91 -17.14
N GLU A 253 16.68 -19.87 -16.29
CA GLU A 253 17.53 -20.99 -16.67
C GLU A 253 16.88 -21.85 -17.77
N LEU A 254 15.58 -22.14 -17.66
CA LEU A 254 14.84 -22.92 -18.66
C LEU A 254 14.71 -22.18 -20.00
N VAL A 255 14.38 -20.89 -19.96
CA VAL A 255 14.36 -20.01 -21.14
C VAL A 255 15.72 -20.03 -21.84
N ALA A 256 16.81 -19.81 -21.10
CA ALA A 256 18.16 -19.78 -21.64
C ALA A 256 18.59 -21.14 -22.21
N LYS A 257 18.31 -22.24 -21.49
CA LYS A 257 18.64 -23.61 -21.92
C LYS A 257 17.94 -23.98 -23.22
N GLN A 258 16.70 -23.54 -23.42
CA GLN A 258 15.93 -23.80 -24.63
C GLN A 258 16.18 -22.79 -25.74
N ARG A 259 16.96 -21.73 -25.48
CA ARG A 259 17.25 -20.63 -26.41
C ARG A 259 15.96 -19.99 -26.95
N LEU A 260 14.94 -19.92 -26.09
CA LEU A 260 13.70 -19.24 -26.42
C LEU A 260 13.83 -17.78 -26.01
N PRO A 261 13.66 -16.81 -26.93
CA PRO A 261 13.51 -15.42 -26.55
C PRO A 261 12.32 -15.27 -25.59
N SER A 262 12.49 -14.50 -24.51
CA SER A 262 11.43 -14.22 -23.54
C SER A 262 11.20 -12.72 -23.34
N ILE A 263 9.97 -12.35 -22.98
CA ILE A 263 9.58 -10.98 -22.64
C ILE A 263 8.61 -10.92 -21.45
#